data_AF-A0A5C3KC00-F1
#
_entry.id   AF-A0A5C3KC00-F1
#
_cell.length_a   1.000
_cell.length_b   1.000
_cell.length_c   1.000
_cell.angle_alpha   90.00
_cell.angle_beta   90.00
_cell.angle_gamma   90.00
#
_symmetry.space_group_name_H-M   'P 1'
#
loop_
_entity.id
_entity.type
_entity.pdbx_description
1 polymer ?
#
loop_
_entity_poly.entity_id
_entity_poly.type
_entity_poly.pdbx_seq_one_letter_code
_entity_poly.pdbx_strand_id
1 'polypeptide(L)'
;PKFHCELNPIEMYWWWAKYRYREEQKRNFEAAKAMANKRLDACPVDVIRCFVNQSWRFMHAYEVGLSGKAAAWVVRKYKGH
;
A
#
# COMPACT_ATOMS: atom_id res chain seq x y z
N PRO A 1 8.89 -15.78 -0.30
CA PRO A 1 9.15 -14.72 -1.30
C PRO A 1 9.94 -13.55 -0.68
N LYS A 2 11.27 -13.55 -0.80
CA LYS A 2 12.08 -12.35 -0.48
C LYS A 2 11.90 -11.35 -1.64
N PHE A 3 11.75 -10.06 -1.35
CA PHE A 3 11.67 -8.95 -2.32
C PHE A 3 10.32 -8.73 -3.06
N HIS A 4 9.18 -9.04 -2.43
CA HIS A 4 7.85 -8.75 -3.00
C HIS A 4 7.06 -7.80 -2.09
N CYS A 5 7.28 -6.49 -2.25
CA CYS A 5 6.59 -5.46 -1.46
C CYS A 5 5.07 -5.45 -1.70
N GLU A 6 4.65 -5.87 -2.89
CA GLU A 6 3.26 -6.01 -3.31
C GLU A 6 2.48 -7.08 -2.52
N LEU A 7 3.17 -8.03 -1.90
CA LEU A 7 2.57 -9.06 -1.04
C LEU A 7 2.41 -8.61 0.42
N ASN A 8 2.92 -7.42 0.77
CA ASN A 8 2.86 -6.88 2.12
C ASN A 8 1.94 -5.65 2.17
N PRO A 9 0.66 -5.79 2.55
CA PRO A 9 -0.28 -4.66 2.57
C PRO A 9 0.13 -3.57 3.57
N ILE A 10 0.96 -3.91 4.58
CA ILE A 10 1.52 -2.94 5.52
C ILE A 10 2.46 -1.97 4.78
N GLU A 11 3.28 -2.43 3.82
CA GLU A 11 4.16 -1.54 3.06
C GLU A 11 3.37 -0.54 2.21
N MET A 12 2.23 -0.95 1.64
CA MET A 12 1.32 -0.05 0.93
C MET A 12 0.72 1.01 1.86
N TYR A 13 0.32 0.61 3.08
CA TYR A 13 -0.15 1.52 4.11
C TYR A 13 0.91 2.54 4.53
N TRP A 14 2.15 2.08 4.78
CA TRP A 14 3.28 2.96 5.09
C TRP A 14 3.57 3.94 3.95
N TRP A 15 3.49 3.48 2.70
CA TRP A 15 3.66 4.36 1.53
C TRP A 15 2.59 5.44 1.49
N TRP A 16 1.31 5.07 1.70
CA TRP A 16 0.19 6.01 1.74
C TRP A 16 0.38 7.07 2.83
N ALA A 17 0.70 6.64 4.05
CA ALA A 17 0.89 7.54 5.19
C ALA A 17 2.10 8.47 4.96
N LYS A 18 3.22 7.93 4.45
CA LYS A 18 4.44 8.69 4.16
C LYS A 18 4.23 9.71 3.05
N TYR A 19 3.47 9.37 2.01
CA TYR A 19 3.14 10.28 0.92
C TYR A 19 2.37 11.49 1.45
N ARG A 20 1.28 11.26 2.20
CA ARG A 20 0.46 12.33 2.81
C ARG A 20 1.20 13.12 3.89
N TYR A 21 2.09 12.45 4.62
CA TYR A 21 2.98 13.11 5.56
C TYR A 21 3.90 14.11 4.86
N ARG A 22 4.41 13.82 3.66
CA ARG A 22 5.31 14.73 2.93
C ARG A 22 4.64 16.00 2.40
N GLU A 23 3.33 15.98 2.17
CA GLU A 23 2.58 17.14 1.66
C GLU A 23 2.47 18.28 2.70
N GLU A 24 2.66 17.97 3.98
CA GLU A 24 2.50 18.93 5.07
C GLU A 24 3.83 19.60 5.46
N GLN A 25 3.80 20.90 5.79
CA GLN A 25 4.96 21.56 6.38
C GLN A 25 5.03 21.30 7.89
N LYS A 26 6.22 21.03 8.44
CA LYS A 26 6.45 20.80 9.88
C LYS A 26 7.50 21.78 10.36
N ARG A 27 7.16 22.55 11.40
CA ARG A 27 8.02 23.64 11.91
C ARG A 27 9.02 23.17 12.97
N ASN A 28 8.69 22.12 13.73
CA ASN A 28 9.54 21.54 14.76
C ASN A 28 9.28 20.03 14.88
N PHE A 29 10.06 19.36 15.74
CA PHE A 29 9.98 17.92 15.93
C PHE A 29 8.65 17.45 16.53
N GLU A 30 8.08 18.18 17.48
CA GLU A 30 6.78 17.84 18.07
C GLU A 30 5.66 17.87 17.03
N ALA A 31 5.61 18.91 16.19
CA ALA A 31 4.67 19.02 15.09
C ALA A 31 4.87 17.89 14.07
N ALA A 32 6.12 17.49 13.81
CA ALA A 32 6.42 16.33 12.97
C ALA A 32 5.88 15.03 13.57
N LYS A 33 6.08 14.81 14.88
CA LYS A 33 5.58 13.61 15.58
C LYS A 33 4.05 13.56 15.61
N ALA A 34 3.38 14.67 15.94
CA ALA A 34 1.92 14.76 15.92
C ALA A 34 1.36 14.51 14.51
N MET A 35 2.03 15.07 13.49
CA MET A 35 1.62 14.86 12.10
C MET A 35 1.79 13.40 11.65
N ALA A 36 2.85 12.71 12.09
CA ALA A 36 3.03 11.30 11.79
C ALA A 36 1.85 10.46 12.31
N ASN A 37 1.47 10.63 13.58
CA ASN A 37 0.31 9.95 14.16
C ASN A 37 -0.98 10.31 13.41
N LYS A 38 -1.22 11.60 13.17
CA LYS A 38 -2.40 12.06 12.42
C LYS A 38 -2.51 11.41 11.05
N ARG A 39 -1.40 11.23 10.32
CA ARG A 39 -1.42 10.61 8.99
C ARG A 39 -1.57 9.09 9.04
N LEU A 40 -1.08 8.44 10.08
CA LEU A 40 -1.32 7.02 10.32
C LEU A 40 -2.81 6.77 10.61
N ASP A 41 -3.42 7.60 11.47
CA ASP A 41 -4.83 7.46 11.88
C ASP A 41 -5.82 7.90 10.79
N ALA A 42 -5.38 8.75 9.85
CA ALA A 42 -6.24 9.29 8.79
C ALA A 42 -6.50 8.33 7.63
N CYS A 43 -5.89 7.14 7.61
CA CYS A 43 -6.06 6.20 6.51
C CYS A 43 -7.48 5.61 6.51
N PRO A 44 -8.29 5.83 5.46
CA PRO A 44 -9.64 5.29 5.42
C PRO A 44 -9.66 3.76 5.38
N VAL A 45 -10.66 3.14 6.01
CA VAL A 45 -10.78 1.68 6.10
C VAL A 45 -10.95 1.04 4.71
N ASP A 46 -11.66 1.70 3.79
CA ASP A 46 -11.80 1.29 2.39
C ASP A 46 -10.45 1.24 1.68
N VAL A 47 -9.55 2.19 1.94
CA VAL A 47 -8.18 2.21 1.39
C VAL A 47 -7.38 1.02 1.94
N ILE A 48 -7.48 0.73 3.24
CA ILE A 48 -6.83 -0.44 3.85
C ILE A 48 -7.32 -1.74 3.21
N ARG A 49 -8.64 -1.88 3.01
CA ARG A 49 -9.25 -3.03 2.32
C ARG A 49 -8.73 -3.17 0.88
N CYS A 50 -8.57 -2.06 0.16
CA CYS A 50 -7.96 -2.06 -1.18
C CYS A 50 -6.53 -2.62 -1.17
N PHE A 51 -5.71 -2.28 -0.16
CA PHE A 51 -4.35 -2.82 -0.06
C PHE A 51 -4.33 -4.32 0.20
N VAL A 52 -5.17 -4.80 1.12
CA VAL A 52 -5.33 -6.24 1.37
C VAL A 52 -5.76 -6.95 0.09
N ASN A 53 -6.81 -6.47 -0.56
CA ASN A 53 -7.30 -7.05 -1.82
C ASN A 53 -6.24 -7.05 -2.92
N GLN A 54 -5.42 -6.01 -3.02
CA GLN A 54 -4.32 -5.96 -3.96
C GLN A 54 -3.29 -7.06 -3.68
N SER A 55 -2.84 -7.22 -2.43
CA SER A 55 -1.91 -8.28 -2.06
C SER A 55 -2.48 -9.68 -2.33
N TRP A 56 -3.77 -9.89 -2.10
CA TRP A 56 -4.46 -11.14 -2.45
C TRP A 56 -4.46 -11.41 -3.97
N ARG A 57 -4.72 -10.39 -4.80
CA ARG A 57 -4.66 -10.55 -6.26
C ARG A 57 -3.26 -10.89 -6.75
N PHE A 58 -2.23 -10.29 -6.16
CA PHE A 58 -0.84 -10.65 -6.45
C PHE A 58 -0.51 -12.08 -6.01
N MET A 59 -0.95 -12.49 -4.82
CA MET A 59 -0.79 -13.85 -4.33
C MET A 59 -1.40 -14.87 -5.28
N HIS A 60 -2.65 -14.65 -5.70
CA HIS A 60 -3.31 -15.50 -6.68
C HIS A 60 -2.56 -15.54 -8.02
N ALA A 61 -2.07 -14.40 -8.51
CA ALA A 61 -1.27 -14.37 -9.74
C ALA A 61 0.01 -15.22 -9.62
N TYR A 62 0.68 -15.21 -8.46
CA TYR A 62 1.84 -16.07 -8.23
C TYR A 62 1.46 -17.55 -8.10
N GLU A 63 0.33 -17.88 -7.48
CA GLU A 63 -0.17 -19.26 -7.38
C GLU A 63 -0.42 -19.87 -8.76
N VAL A 64 -0.96 -19.10 -9.71
CA VAL A 64 -1.15 -19.55 -11.10
C VAL A 64 0.13 -19.49 -11.95
N GLY A 65 1.30 -19.21 -11.32
CA GLY A 65 2.61 -19.23 -11.97
C GLY A 65 2.98 -17.96 -12.74
N LEU A 66 2.22 -16.86 -12.61
CA LEU A 66 2.56 -15.59 -13.25
C LEU A 66 3.69 -14.91 -12.48
N SER A 67 4.77 -14.54 -13.18
CA SER A 67 5.90 -13.83 -12.59
C SER A 67 5.73 -12.31 -12.64
N GLY A 68 6.42 -11.60 -11.72
CA GLY A 68 6.43 -10.14 -11.52
C GLY A 68 5.63 -9.27 -12.50
N LYS A 69 6.19 -8.96 -13.68
CA LYS A 69 5.55 -8.06 -14.66
C LYS A 69 4.23 -8.60 -15.22
N ALA A 70 4.11 -9.91 -15.39
CA ALA A 70 2.89 -10.56 -15.85
C ALA A 70 1.81 -10.52 -14.75
N ALA A 71 2.18 -10.80 -13.50
CA ALA A 71 1.29 -10.65 -12.35
C ALA A 71 0.77 -9.21 -12.23
N ALA A 72 1.67 -8.21 -12.27
CA ALA A 72 1.29 -6.80 -12.22
C ALA A 72 0.36 -6.40 -13.38
N TRP A 73 0.59 -6.93 -14.58
CA TRP A 73 -0.28 -6.68 -15.73
C TRP A 73 -1.67 -7.30 -15.55
N VAL A 74 -1.76 -8.55 -15.08
CA VAL A 74 -3.03 -9.25 -14.84
C VAL A 74 -3.84 -8.56 -13.73
N VAL A 75 -3.21 -8.24 -12.60
CA VAL A 75 -3.85 -7.49 -11.50
C VAL A 75 -4.35 -6.11 -11.96
N ARG A 76 -3.66 -5.48 -12.92
CA ARG A 76 -4.07 -4.20 -13.50
C ARG A 76 -5.19 -4.34 -14.53
N LYS A 77 -5.18 -5.41 -15.33
CA LYS A 77 -6.14 -5.65 -16.41
C LYS A 77 -7.48 -6.15 -15.88
N TYR A 78 -7.47 -7.03 -14.90
CA TYR A 78 -8.66 -7.61 -14.27
C TYR A 78 -8.92 -6.94 -12.92
N LYS A 79 -9.48 -5.72 -12.96
CA LYS A 79 -9.83 -4.96 -11.75
C LYS A 79 -11.30 -5.11 -11.33
N GLY A 80 -12.16 -5.60 -12.22
CA GLY A 80 -13.58 -5.88 -11.98
C GLY A 80 -13.95 -7.28 -12.46
N HIS A 81 -14.95 -7.87 -11.79
CA HIS A 81 -15.65 -9.07 -12.27
C HIS A 81 -16.52 -8.72 -13.47
#